data_AF-A0A953MUF4-F1
#
_entry.id   AF-A0A953MUF4-F1
#
_cell.length_a   1.000
_cell.length_b   1.000
_cell.length_c   1.000
_cell.angle_alpha   90.00
_cell.angle_beta   90.00
_cell.angle_gamma   90.00
#
_symmetry.space_group_name_H-M   'P 1'
#
loop_
_entity.id
_entity.type
_entity.pdbx_description
1 polymer ?
#
loop_
_entity_poly.entity_id
_entity_poly.type
_entity_poly.pdbx_seq_one_letter_code
_entity_poly.pdbx_strand_id
1 'polypeptide(L)'
;MTGTVCRSESKDYYVIDEKSGEQVRCSLKGKFKKTYNLKKDKLYTTDIAAVGDCVEFDINKDGSGVIHTINPRKNYLSRKSPRIKGASYRGERLEQIIAANIDNLFIVSSILEPHFNNKVVDRFIVAGESSKLTVNIIINKKDLDDDELVELWQSLYTGIGYNAIATSVKTGEAIGQIIKMLSGKKSLFWGQSGVGKSSLLNFLFPHLELETGEISSYSDKGTHTTVTSVMHKVDENTFIIDTPGVREIDPFGIRKEDLGHYFIEFNDFMTECRFNTCTHHHEPGCSVIEAVDAGKISLERYDSYLRVLDTIEEDINF
;
A
#
# COMPACT_ATOMS: atom_id res chain seq x y z
N MET A 1 -0.46 26.32 -12.45
CA MET A 1 -1.68 25.48 -12.26
C MET A 1 -1.41 24.49 -11.14
N THR A 2 -2.45 23.92 -10.53
CA THR A 2 -2.33 22.90 -9.47
C THR A 2 -2.93 21.59 -9.96
N GLY A 3 -2.33 20.48 -9.55
CA GLY A 3 -2.80 19.16 -9.99
C GLY A 3 -2.27 18.04 -9.13
N THR A 4 -2.80 16.84 -9.35
CA THR A 4 -2.34 15.60 -8.70
C THR A 4 -1.64 14.71 -9.73
N VAL A 5 -0.44 14.23 -9.41
CA VAL A 5 0.27 13.24 -10.25
C VAL A 5 -0.52 11.94 -10.26
N CYS A 6 -0.98 11.49 -11.44
CA CYS A 6 -1.76 10.28 -11.57
C CYS A 6 -0.97 9.07 -12.07
N ARG A 7 0.10 9.30 -12.85
CA ARG A 7 0.94 8.24 -13.40
C ARG A 7 2.33 8.79 -13.69
N SER A 8 3.36 7.96 -13.56
CA SER A 8 4.71 8.25 -14.05
C SER A 8 5.12 7.25 -15.13
N GLU A 9 5.78 7.73 -16.18
CA GLU A 9 6.31 6.88 -17.24
C GLU A 9 7.70 7.39 -17.64
N SER A 10 8.74 6.65 -17.27
CA SER A 10 10.15 7.03 -17.53
C SER A 10 10.55 8.39 -16.93
N LYS A 11 10.42 9.49 -17.70
CA LYS A 11 10.74 10.87 -17.29
C LYS A 11 9.52 11.79 -17.31
N ASP A 12 8.39 11.29 -17.79
CA ASP A 12 7.15 12.01 -17.90
C ASP A 12 6.26 11.68 -16.70
N TYR A 13 5.51 12.68 -16.29
CA TYR A 13 4.53 12.61 -15.22
C TYR A 13 3.22 13.07 -15.80
N TYR A 14 2.17 12.31 -15.58
CA TYR A 14 0.83 12.72 -15.95
C TYR A 14 0.15 13.32 -14.73
N VAL A 15 -0.42 14.51 -14.91
CA VAL A 15 -1.02 15.31 -13.83
C VAL A 15 -2.47 15.57 -14.18
N ILE A 16 -3.39 15.24 -13.27
CA ILE A 16 -4.79 15.65 -13.35
C ILE A 16 -4.86 17.09 -12.84
N ASP A 17 -5.21 18.03 -13.70
CA ASP A 17 -5.44 19.42 -13.32
C ASP A 17 -6.68 19.52 -12.42
N GLU A 18 -6.55 20.21 -11.29
CA GLU A 18 -7.64 20.35 -10.31
C GLU A 18 -8.82 21.14 -10.88
N LYS A 19 -8.57 22.08 -11.81
CA LYS A 19 -9.62 22.94 -12.38
C LYS A 19 -10.38 22.30 -13.52
N SER A 20 -9.66 21.76 -14.51
CA SER A 20 -10.29 21.16 -15.69
C SER A 20 -10.64 19.69 -15.50
N GLY A 21 -9.97 18.98 -14.58
CA GLY A 21 -10.04 17.53 -14.46
C GLY A 21 -9.31 16.79 -15.60
N GLU A 22 -8.71 17.51 -16.55
CA GLU A 22 -7.98 16.93 -17.66
C GLU A 22 -6.58 16.48 -17.25
N GLN A 23 -6.08 15.46 -17.95
CA GLN A 23 -4.74 14.93 -17.74
C GLN A 23 -3.74 15.65 -18.65
N VAL A 24 -2.74 16.28 -18.04
CA VAL A 24 -1.64 16.97 -18.73
C VAL A 24 -0.36 16.14 -18.61
N ARG A 25 0.33 15.95 -19.75
CA ARG A 25 1.67 15.33 -19.76
C ARG A 25 2.70 16.38 -19.34
N CYS A 26 3.35 16.14 -18.21
CA CYS A 26 4.30 17.03 -17.58
C CYS A 26 5.72 16.44 -17.49
N SER A 27 6.72 17.31 -17.41
CA SER A 27 8.10 16.95 -17.06
C SER A 27 8.56 17.71 -15.82
N LEU A 28 9.60 17.22 -15.14
CA LEU A 28 10.18 17.93 -13.99
C LEU A 28 11.10 19.07 -14.46
N LYS A 29 10.93 20.27 -13.88
CA LYS A 29 11.81 21.43 -14.10
C LYS A 29 13.26 21.09 -13.77
N GLY A 30 14.20 21.71 -14.50
CA GLY A 30 15.65 21.45 -14.38
C GLY A 30 16.24 21.59 -12.97
N LYS A 31 15.62 22.35 -12.05
CA LYS A 31 16.03 22.42 -10.64
C LYS A 31 15.95 21.04 -9.95
N PHE A 32 14.92 20.24 -10.25
CA PHE A 32 14.80 18.85 -9.81
C PHE A 32 15.84 17.94 -10.48
N LYS A 33 16.38 18.34 -11.65
CA LYS A 33 17.43 17.58 -12.34
C LYS A 33 18.80 17.68 -11.65
N LYS A 34 19.08 18.71 -10.83
CA LYS A 34 20.29 18.75 -9.98
C LYS A 34 20.20 17.74 -8.84
N THR A 35 19.03 17.63 -8.21
CA THR A 35 18.71 16.53 -7.31
C THR A 35 18.80 15.20 -8.06
N TYR A 36 18.34 15.09 -9.30
CA TYR A 36 18.48 13.88 -10.14
C TYR A 36 19.93 13.53 -10.52
N ASN A 37 20.81 14.50 -10.77
CA ASN A 37 22.19 14.27 -11.20
C ASN A 37 23.13 13.91 -10.02
N LEU A 38 22.86 14.40 -8.81
CA LEU A 38 23.52 13.90 -7.57
C LEU A 38 23.21 12.42 -7.31
N LYS A 39 22.13 11.90 -7.91
CA LYS A 39 21.67 10.50 -7.82
C LYS A 39 22.25 9.58 -8.91
N LYS A 40 23.13 10.10 -9.79
CA LYS A 40 23.76 9.31 -10.85
C LYS A 40 25.05 8.62 -10.37
N ASP A 41 25.74 9.21 -9.39
CA ASP A 41 26.96 8.66 -8.78
C ASP A 41 26.69 7.96 -7.42
N LYS A 42 25.46 8.06 -6.89
CA LYS A 42 24.99 7.30 -5.72
C LYS A 42 23.52 6.90 -5.90
N LEU A 43 23.28 5.61 -5.72
CA LEU A 43 22.01 4.87 -5.68
C LEU A 43 20.85 5.60 -4.98
N TYR A 44 20.10 6.44 -5.69
CA TYR A 44 18.89 7.07 -5.13
C TYR A 44 17.79 7.15 -6.19
N THR A 45 17.23 6.01 -6.59
CA THR A 45 15.88 6.00 -7.17
C THR A 45 14.86 6.22 -6.06
N THR A 46 14.73 7.46 -5.60
CA THR A 46 13.49 7.92 -4.97
C THR A 46 12.77 8.78 -5.99
N ASP A 47 11.57 8.33 -6.38
CA ASP A 47 10.66 9.02 -7.26
C ASP A 47 10.48 10.46 -6.77
N ILE A 48 11.09 11.42 -7.49
CA ILE A 48 11.08 12.84 -7.09
C ILE A 48 9.63 13.31 -6.89
N ALA A 49 8.75 12.86 -7.78
CA ALA A 49 7.31 12.89 -7.62
C ALA A 49 6.78 11.46 -7.70
N ALA A 50 5.79 11.12 -6.89
CA ALA A 50 5.07 9.86 -6.87
C ALA A 50 3.58 10.08 -7.20
N VAL A 51 2.88 9.01 -7.54
CA VAL A 51 1.42 9.07 -7.73
C VAL A 51 0.73 9.55 -6.45
N GLY A 52 -0.19 10.50 -6.61
CA GLY A 52 -0.88 11.17 -5.52
C GLY A 52 -0.20 12.44 -5.00
N ASP A 53 1.02 12.76 -5.44
CA ASP A 53 1.65 14.05 -5.11
C ASP A 53 0.85 15.22 -5.69
N CYS A 54 0.60 16.22 -4.84
CA CYS A 54 0.06 17.51 -5.25
C CYS A 54 1.21 18.37 -5.81
N VAL A 55 1.04 18.88 -7.02
CA VAL A 55 2.10 19.60 -7.75
C VAL A 55 1.60 20.91 -8.33
N GLU A 56 2.54 21.83 -8.51
CA GLU A 56 2.33 23.03 -9.30
C GLU A 56 3.10 22.94 -10.62
N PHE A 57 2.42 23.27 -11.71
CA PHE A 57 2.97 23.17 -13.06
C PHE A 57 2.53 24.32 -13.97
N ASP A 58 3.38 24.62 -14.95
CA ASP A 58 3.10 25.58 -16.03
C ASP A 58 2.82 24.82 -17.34
N ILE A 59 1.88 25.31 -18.15
CA ILE A 59 1.60 24.75 -19.49
C ILE A 59 2.43 25.49 -20.55
N ASN A 60 3.11 24.73 -21.39
CA ASN A 60 3.84 25.19 -22.57
C ASN A 60 2.90 25.41 -23.75
N LYS A 61 3.37 26.13 -24.77
CA LYS A 61 2.59 26.40 -26.00
C LYS A 61 2.19 25.16 -26.78
N ASP A 62 2.92 24.05 -26.61
CA ASP A 62 2.64 22.76 -27.24
C ASP A 62 1.66 21.88 -26.44
N GLY A 63 1.12 22.40 -25.33
CA GLY A 63 0.21 21.66 -24.44
C GLY A 63 0.91 20.78 -23.40
N SER A 64 2.24 20.64 -23.44
CA SER A 64 2.99 19.93 -22.39
C SER A 64 3.13 20.77 -21.13
N GLY A 65 3.24 20.12 -19.97
CA GLY A 65 3.44 20.79 -18.68
C GLY A 65 4.87 20.71 -18.15
N VAL A 66 5.22 21.63 -17.26
CA VAL A 66 6.47 21.57 -16.49
C VAL A 66 6.16 21.73 -15.00
N ILE A 67 6.34 20.66 -14.24
CA ILE A 67 6.22 20.67 -12.78
C ILE A 67 7.40 21.45 -12.20
N HIS A 68 7.09 22.51 -11.47
CA HIS A 68 8.08 23.36 -10.81
C HIS A 68 8.04 23.28 -9.28
N THR A 69 6.94 22.81 -8.70
CA THR A 69 6.78 22.60 -7.25
C THR A 69 6.12 21.24 -6.98
N ILE A 70 6.59 20.54 -5.96
CA ILE A 70 5.93 19.36 -5.37
C ILE A 70 5.60 19.74 -3.94
N ASN A 71 4.32 19.70 -3.59
CA ASN A 71 3.84 20.14 -2.29
C ASN A 71 4.17 19.09 -1.21
N PRO A 72 4.31 19.50 0.07
CA PRO A 72 4.55 18.57 1.16
C PRO A 72 3.50 17.46 1.22
N ARG A 73 3.96 16.22 1.42
CA ARG A 73 3.10 15.05 1.56
C ARG A 73 2.48 15.02 2.95
N LYS A 74 1.18 14.74 3.02
CA LYS A 74 0.49 14.45 4.29
C LYS A 74 0.92 13.10 4.86
N ASN A 75 1.05 12.12 3.96
CA ASN A 75 1.51 10.75 4.20
C ASN A 75 2.00 10.15 2.88
N TYR A 76 2.61 8.96 2.95
CA TYR A 76 2.95 8.16 1.79
C TYR A 76 3.11 6.70 2.19
N LEU A 77 2.79 5.80 1.27
CA LEU A 77 3.09 4.38 1.40
C LEU A 77 4.38 4.08 0.64
N SER A 78 5.37 3.51 1.32
CA SER A 78 6.65 3.13 0.70
C SER A 78 7.00 1.67 0.98
N ARG A 79 8.00 1.18 0.25
CA ARG A 79 8.54 -0.17 0.39
C ARG A 79 10.05 -0.18 0.19
N LYS A 80 10.72 -1.23 0.66
CA LYS A 80 12.09 -1.53 0.22
C LYS A 80 12.10 -1.83 -1.29
N SER A 81 12.96 -1.15 -2.02
CA SER A 81 13.14 -1.32 -3.46
C SER A 81 13.52 -2.77 -3.78
N PRO A 82 13.06 -3.35 -4.89
CA PRO A 82 13.53 -4.66 -5.34
C PRO A 82 15.06 -4.69 -5.50
N ARG A 83 15.69 -5.83 -5.21
CA ARG A 83 17.14 -5.99 -5.44
C ARG A 83 17.44 -5.89 -6.94
N ILE A 84 18.30 -4.96 -7.33
CA ILE A 84 18.80 -4.85 -8.71
C ILE A 84 19.94 -5.86 -8.88
N LYS A 85 19.77 -6.85 -9.77
CA LYS A 85 20.84 -7.81 -10.12
C LYS A 85 22.03 -7.04 -10.71
N GLY A 86 23.21 -7.15 -10.08
CA GLY A 86 24.46 -6.51 -10.52
C GLY A 86 24.87 -5.26 -9.73
N ALA A 87 24.06 -4.79 -8.77
CA ALA A 87 24.50 -3.77 -7.83
C ALA A 87 25.46 -4.40 -6.80
N SER A 88 26.70 -3.94 -6.77
CA SER A 88 27.82 -4.46 -5.98
C SER A 88 27.79 -4.07 -4.49
N TYR A 89 26.63 -3.77 -3.92
CA TYR A 89 26.50 -3.42 -2.51
C TYR A 89 25.87 -4.56 -1.71
N ARG A 90 26.60 -5.00 -0.69
CA ARG A 90 26.04 -5.70 0.46
C ARG A 90 25.18 -4.69 1.23
N GLY A 91 23.94 -5.04 1.58
CA GLY A 91 23.20 -4.37 2.64
C GLY A 91 21.92 -3.67 2.20
N GLU A 92 22.02 -2.44 1.69
CA GLU A 92 20.89 -1.51 1.81
C GLU A 92 19.92 -1.55 0.62
N ARG A 93 18.65 -1.90 0.88
CA ARG A 93 17.55 -1.73 -0.09
C ARG A 93 17.01 -0.31 0.04
N LEU A 94 16.95 0.44 -1.06
CA LEU A 94 16.47 1.83 -1.05
C LEU A 94 14.98 1.93 -0.75
N GLU A 95 14.52 3.08 -0.28
CA GLU A 95 13.09 3.35 -0.20
C GLU A 95 12.50 3.63 -1.58
N GLN A 96 11.37 3.01 -1.90
CA GLN A 96 10.55 3.32 -3.05
C GLN A 96 9.14 3.75 -2.58
N ILE A 97 8.73 4.98 -2.92
CA ILE A 97 7.37 5.45 -2.64
C ILE A 97 6.41 4.89 -3.69
N ILE A 98 5.38 4.20 -3.23
CA ILE A 98 4.34 3.61 -4.07
C ILE A 98 3.30 4.67 -4.44
N ALA A 99 2.85 5.44 -3.44
CA ALA A 99 1.90 6.53 -3.60
C ALA A 99 1.91 7.46 -2.38
N ALA A 100 1.40 8.68 -2.56
CA ALA A 100 1.37 9.73 -1.56
C ALA A 100 -0.03 10.35 -1.40
N ASN A 101 -0.26 11.00 -0.26
CA ASN A 101 -1.52 11.68 0.07
C ASN A 101 -2.75 10.77 -0.07
N ILE A 102 -2.67 9.61 0.58
CA ILE A 102 -3.67 8.54 0.54
C ILE A 102 -4.53 8.64 1.79
N ASP A 103 -5.84 8.47 1.67
CA ASP A 103 -6.76 8.44 2.82
C ASP A 103 -6.96 7.01 3.32
N ASN A 104 -7.24 6.09 2.39
CA ASN A 104 -7.54 4.70 2.71
C ASN A 104 -6.58 3.72 2.02
N LEU A 105 -6.23 2.65 2.72
CA LEU A 105 -5.66 1.43 2.15
C LEU A 105 -6.75 0.35 2.13
N PHE A 106 -7.06 -0.19 0.96
CA PHE A 106 -7.92 -1.36 0.79
C PHE A 106 -7.07 -2.57 0.42
N ILE A 107 -6.99 -3.53 1.35
CA ILE A 107 -6.28 -4.80 1.20
C ILE A 107 -7.28 -5.84 0.72
N VAL A 108 -7.22 -6.20 -0.57
CA VAL A 108 -8.11 -7.19 -1.18
C VAL A 108 -7.45 -8.56 -1.14
N SER A 109 -8.08 -9.51 -0.46
CA SER A 109 -7.71 -10.93 -0.46
C SER A 109 -8.92 -11.78 -0.86
N SER A 110 -8.70 -12.92 -1.49
CA SER A 110 -9.73 -13.93 -1.68
C SER A 110 -9.78 -14.90 -0.51
N ILE A 111 -10.91 -15.58 -0.33
CA ILE A 111 -11.04 -16.61 0.69
C ILE A 111 -10.34 -17.93 0.32
N LEU A 112 -10.56 -18.45 -0.89
CA LEU A 112 -10.04 -19.76 -1.32
C LEU A 112 -9.12 -19.74 -2.53
N GLU A 113 -9.35 -18.86 -3.51
CA GLU A 113 -8.60 -18.88 -4.76
C GLU A 113 -7.96 -17.51 -5.08
N PRO A 114 -6.69 -17.27 -4.70
CA PRO A 114 -5.87 -18.06 -3.77
C PRO A 114 -6.42 -18.03 -2.33
N HIS A 115 -5.95 -18.97 -1.49
CA HIS A 115 -6.37 -19.05 -0.10
C HIS A 115 -6.03 -17.76 0.64
N PHE A 116 -6.92 -17.38 1.57
CA PHE A 116 -6.70 -16.23 2.42
C PHE A 116 -5.38 -16.35 3.15
N ASN A 117 -4.52 -15.34 2.98
CA ASN A 117 -3.18 -15.33 3.57
C ASN A 117 -3.08 -14.15 4.53
N ASN A 118 -3.41 -14.41 5.79
CA ASN A 118 -3.37 -13.41 6.86
C ASN A 118 -2.00 -12.75 6.97
N LYS A 119 -0.90 -13.50 6.81
CA LYS A 119 0.47 -12.97 6.92
C LYS A 119 0.76 -11.84 5.95
N VAL A 120 0.20 -11.93 4.74
CA VAL A 120 0.38 -10.88 3.75
C VAL A 120 -0.53 -9.69 4.06
N VAL A 121 -1.79 -9.95 4.44
CA VAL A 121 -2.71 -8.90 4.91
C VAL A 121 -2.09 -8.11 6.06
N ASP A 122 -1.58 -8.81 7.07
CA ASP A 122 -0.95 -8.27 8.27
C ASP A 122 0.28 -7.40 7.95
N ARG A 123 1.08 -7.81 6.95
CA ARG A 123 2.22 -7.02 6.48
C ARG A 123 1.78 -5.71 5.82
N PHE A 124 0.67 -5.71 5.08
CA PHE A 124 0.08 -4.49 4.52
C PHE A 124 -0.61 -3.62 5.57
N ILE A 125 -1.19 -4.22 6.61
CA ILE A 125 -1.69 -3.50 7.78
C ILE A 125 -0.54 -2.70 8.39
N VAL A 126 0.60 -3.33 8.69
CA VAL A 126 1.80 -2.65 9.23
C VAL A 126 2.24 -1.49 8.34
N ALA A 127 2.29 -1.70 7.01
CA ALA A 127 2.63 -0.65 6.07
C ALA A 127 1.62 0.51 6.07
N GLY A 128 0.32 0.21 6.17
CA GLY A 128 -0.75 1.20 6.26
C GLY A 128 -0.71 2.00 7.56
N GLU A 129 -0.57 1.32 8.70
CA GLU A 129 -0.51 1.93 10.04
C GLU A 129 0.72 2.82 10.20
N SER A 130 1.90 2.35 9.79
CA SER A 130 3.13 3.17 9.78
C SER A 130 3.02 4.41 8.87
N SER A 131 2.18 4.32 7.84
CA SER A 131 1.88 5.42 6.92
C SER A 131 0.67 6.26 7.37
N LYS A 132 0.06 5.96 8.53
CA LYS A 132 -1.13 6.63 9.08
C LYS A 132 -2.32 6.63 8.12
N LEU A 133 -2.54 5.51 7.44
CA LEU A 133 -3.69 5.31 6.54
C LEU A 133 -4.83 4.63 7.28
N THR A 134 -6.07 4.92 6.89
CA THR A 134 -7.20 4.08 7.35
C THR A 134 -7.15 2.74 6.61
N VAL A 135 -6.84 1.66 7.31
CA VAL A 135 -6.73 0.32 6.74
C VAL A 135 -8.09 -0.38 6.71
N ASN A 136 -8.45 -0.94 5.55
CA ASN A 136 -9.68 -1.68 5.31
C ASN A 136 -9.34 -3.00 4.61
N ILE A 137 -9.99 -4.08 5.03
CA ILE A 137 -9.72 -5.44 4.54
C ILE A 137 -10.95 -5.90 3.77
N ILE A 138 -10.74 -6.35 2.54
CA ILE A 138 -11.79 -6.91 1.70
C ILE A 138 -11.51 -8.40 1.53
N ILE A 139 -12.42 -9.23 2.04
CA ILE A 139 -12.42 -10.69 1.88
C ILE A 139 -13.36 -11.02 0.71
N ASN A 140 -12.79 -11.13 -0.48
CA ASN A 140 -13.50 -11.34 -1.73
C ASN A 140 -13.73 -12.84 -2.01
N LYS A 141 -14.58 -13.11 -3.01
CA LYS A 141 -14.99 -14.47 -3.43
C LYS A 141 -15.67 -15.26 -2.31
N LYS A 142 -16.42 -14.58 -1.45
CA LYS A 142 -17.24 -15.21 -0.39
C LYS A 142 -18.16 -16.31 -0.92
N ASP A 143 -18.57 -16.23 -2.18
CA ASP A 143 -19.35 -17.26 -2.86
C ASP A 143 -18.67 -18.63 -2.98
N LEU A 144 -17.38 -18.72 -2.67
CA LEU A 144 -16.61 -19.97 -2.66
C LEU A 144 -16.43 -20.54 -1.24
N ASP A 145 -16.86 -19.85 -0.19
CA ASP A 145 -16.61 -20.26 1.19
C ASP A 145 -17.62 -21.30 1.68
N ASP A 146 -17.20 -22.57 1.68
CA ASP A 146 -18.00 -23.69 2.19
C ASP A 146 -17.71 -24.02 3.68
N ASP A 147 -16.61 -23.50 4.24
CA ASP A 147 -16.04 -23.90 5.54
C ASP A 147 -16.16 -22.80 6.63
N GLU A 148 -17.02 -21.80 6.45
CA GLU A 148 -17.18 -20.64 7.36
C GLU A 148 -15.88 -19.85 7.62
N LEU A 149 -14.89 -19.96 6.73
CA LEU A 149 -13.59 -19.29 6.89
C LEU A 149 -13.72 -17.77 6.78
N VAL A 150 -14.69 -17.27 6.00
CA VAL A 150 -14.97 -15.84 5.88
C VAL A 150 -15.37 -15.27 7.23
N GLU A 151 -16.25 -15.94 7.97
CA GLU A 151 -16.72 -15.46 9.27
C GLU A 151 -15.59 -15.46 10.30
N LEU A 152 -14.75 -16.49 10.30
CA LEU A 152 -13.55 -16.56 11.13
C LEU A 152 -12.63 -15.34 10.93
N TRP A 153 -12.20 -15.10 9.68
CA TRP A 153 -11.27 -14.01 9.38
C TRP A 153 -11.93 -12.64 9.55
N GLN A 154 -13.17 -12.49 9.11
CA GLN A 154 -13.90 -11.24 9.26
C GLN A 154 -14.07 -10.87 10.74
N SER A 155 -14.43 -11.83 11.58
CA SER A 155 -14.61 -11.62 13.03
C SER A 155 -13.29 -11.29 13.72
N LEU A 156 -12.19 -11.97 13.36
CA LEU A 156 -10.86 -11.69 13.90
C LEU A 156 -10.47 -10.23 13.66
N TYR A 157 -10.48 -9.77 12.40
CA TYR A 157 -10.03 -8.42 12.07
C TYR A 157 -10.98 -7.34 12.56
N THR A 158 -12.30 -7.61 12.54
CA THR A 158 -13.29 -6.68 13.09
C THR A 158 -13.16 -6.57 14.61
N GLY A 159 -12.91 -7.70 15.30
CA GLY A 159 -12.74 -7.77 16.75
C GLY A 159 -11.54 -6.97 17.27
N ILE A 160 -10.50 -6.82 16.45
CA ILE A 160 -9.34 -5.97 16.77
C ILE A 160 -9.47 -4.52 16.25
N GLY A 161 -10.59 -4.16 15.62
CA GLY A 161 -10.90 -2.76 15.28
C GLY A 161 -10.72 -2.37 13.80
N TYR A 162 -10.38 -3.29 12.90
CA TYR A 162 -10.33 -3.00 11.47
C TYR A 162 -11.70 -3.15 10.80
N ASN A 163 -11.91 -2.42 9.70
CA ASN A 163 -13.05 -2.67 8.82
C ASN A 163 -12.75 -3.89 7.94
N ALA A 164 -13.26 -5.06 8.31
CA ALA A 164 -13.20 -6.27 7.50
C ALA A 164 -14.55 -6.54 6.81
N ILE A 165 -14.54 -6.54 5.49
CA ILE A 165 -15.74 -6.61 4.65
C ILE A 165 -15.64 -7.83 3.76
N ALA A 166 -16.53 -8.79 3.98
CA ALA A 166 -16.71 -9.90 3.06
C ALA A 166 -17.57 -9.48 1.86
N THR A 167 -17.15 -9.86 0.66
CA THR A 167 -17.82 -9.48 -0.59
C THR A 167 -17.74 -10.61 -1.62
N SER A 168 -18.66 -10.59 -2.59
CA SER A 168 -18.54 -11.35 -3.82
C SER A 168 -18.95 -10.48 -4.99
N VAL A 169 -18.06 -10.38 -5.97
CA VAL A 169 -18.36 -9.69 -7.25
C VAL A 169 -19.49 -10.39 -8.01
N LYS A 170 -19.69 -11.71 -7.82
CA LYS A 170 -20.76 -12.44 -8.49
C LYS A 170 -22.14 -12.11 -7.92
N THR A 171 -22.24 -11.95 -6.59
CA THR A 171 -23.52 -11.68 -5.93
C THR A 171 -23.78 -10.19 -5.71
N GLY A 172 -22.75 -9.35 -5.74
CA GLY A 172 -22.84 -7.91 -5.49
C GLY A 172 -22.98 -7.54 -4.01
N GLU A 173 -22.77 -8.49 -3.09
CA GLU A 173 -22.81 -8.24 -1.65
C GLU A 173 -21.80 -7.19 -1.20
N ALA A 174 -22.16 -6.37 -0.21
CA ALA A 174 -21.31 -5.34 0.41
C ALA A 174 -20.75 -4.21 -0.50
N ILE A 175 -21.06 -4.22 -1.81
CA ILE A 175 -20.60 -3.21 -2.77
C ILE A 175 -21.02 -1.79 -2.37
N GLY A 176 -22.28 -1.62 -1.96
CA GLY A 176 -22.78 -0.30 -1.53
C GLY A 176 -22.06 0.26 -0.30
N GLN A 177 -21.58 -0.60 0.60
CA GLN A 177 -20.76 -0.18 1.75
C GLN A 177 -19.39 0.30 1.28
N ILE A 178 -18.75 -0.44 0.38
CA ILE A 178 -17.43 -0.09 -0.18
C ILE A 178 -17.50 1.26 -0.90
N ILE A 179 -18.52 1.49 -1.75
CA ILE A 179 -18.70 2.77 -2.46
C ILE A 179 -18.78 3.96 -1.48
N LYS A 180 -19.54 3.81 -0.38
CA LYS A 180 -19.65 4.87 0.64
C LYS A 180 -18.31 5.18 1.29
N MET A 181 -17.46 4.18 1.51
CA MET A 181 -16.14 4.37 2.11
C MET A 181 -15.13 5.03 1.17
N LEU A 182 -15.35 4.91 -0.14
CA LEU A 182 -14.49 5.50 -1.18
C LEU A 182 -14.85 6.95 -1.48
N SER A 183 -16.12 7.34 -1.33
CA SER A 183 -16.62 8.66 -1.74
C SER A 183 -15.79 9.82 -1.17
N GLY A 184 -15.30 10.67 -2.06
CA GLY A 184 -14.53 11.87 -1.73
C GLY A 184 -13.10 11.63 -1.24
N LYS A 185 -12.55 10.42 -1.43
CA LYS A 185 -11.24 10.01 -0.90
C LYS A 185 -10.29 9.50 -1.98
N LYS A 186 -9.00 9.56 -1.69
CA LYS A 186 -7.92 8.89 -2.42
C LYS A 186 -7.67 7.53 -1.76
N SER A 187 -8.02 6.45 -2.45
CA SER A 187 -7.96 5.09 -1.90
C SER A 187 -6.98 4.23 -2.69
N LEU A 188 -5.99 3.67 -2.02
CA LEU A 188 -5.06 2.73 -2.61
C LEU A 188 -5.58 1.30 -2.47
N PHE A 189 -5.63 0.58 -3.58
CA PHE A 189 -6.03 -0.82 -3.61
C PHE A 189 -4.82 -1.71 -3.82
N TRP A 190 -4.62 -2.62 -2.89
CA TRP A 190 -3.64 -3.69 -3.01
C TRP A 190 -4.33 -5.04 -2.99
N GLY A 191 -3.76 -6.02 -3.70
CA GLY A 191 -4.21 -7.42 -3.65
C GLY A 191 -3.33 -8.29 -4.53
N GLN A 192 -3.11 -9.54 -4.12
CA GLN A 192 -2.34 -10.51 -4.92
C GLN A 192 -3.02 -10.81 -6.26
N SER A 193 -2.28 -11.40 -7.20
CA SER A 193 -2.90 -11.90 -8.43
C SER A 193 -3.96 -12.94 -8.10
N GLY A 194 -5.07 -12.94 -8.85
CA GLY A 194 -6.15 -13.92 -8.67
C GLY A 194 -7.18 -13.59 -7.60
N VAL A 195 -6.90 -12.68 -6.64
CA VAL A 195 -7.85 -12.34 -5.54
C VAL A 195 -9.11 -11.60 -6.00
N GLY A 196 -9.13 -11.15 -7.26
CA GLY A 196 -10.27 -10.46 -7.86
C GLY A 196 -10.29 -8.93 -7.66
N LYS A 197 -9.15 -8.30 -7.33
CA LYS A 197 -9.02 -6.83 -7.20
C LYS A 197 -9.51 -6.09 -8.45
N SER A 198 -9.00 -6.43 -9.65
CA SER A 198 -9.40 -5.76 -10.89
C SER A 198 -10.89 -5.99 -11.20
N SER A 199 -11.41 -7.20 -10.96
CA SER A 199 -12.83 -7.51 -11.13
C SER A 199 -13.71 -6.70 -10.18
N LEU A 200 -13.29 -6.54 -8.93
CA LEU A 200 -13.99 -5.71 -7.94
C LEU A 200 -13.98 -4.23 -8.35
N LEU A 201 -12.83 -3.70 -8.77
CA LEU A 201 -12.71 -2.31 -9.22
C LEU A 201 -13.54 -2.03 -10.47
N ASN A 202 -13.55 -2.95 -11.45
CA ASN A 202 -14.43 -2.83 -12.62
C ASN A 202 -15.91 -2.95 -12.27
N PHE A 203 -16.27 -3.74 -11.25
CA PHE A 203 -17.65 -3.81 -10.79
C PHE A 203 -18.09 -2.50 -10.12
N LEU A 204 -17.22 -1.93 -9.28
CA LEU A 204 -17.44 -0.63 -8.61
C LEU A 204 -17.50 0.52 -9.62
N PHE A 205 -16.59 0.50 -10.60
CA PHE A 205 -16.38 1.56 -11.56
C PHE A 205 -16.18 0.97 -12.97
N PRO A 206 -17.27 0.66 -13.69
CA PRO A 206 -17.20 -0.01 -14.99
C PRO A 206 -16.35 0.71 -16.05
N HIS A 207 -16.23 2.04 -15.95
CA HIS A 207 -15.45 2.88 -16.85
C HIS A 207 -13.93 2.74 -16.68
N LEU A 208 -13.45 2.04 -15.64
CA LEU A 208 -12.01 1.80 -15.45
C LEU A 208 -11.44 0.80 -16.45
N GLU A 209 -12.25 -0.15 -16.93
CA GLU A 209 -11.88 -1.19 -17.91
C GLU A 209 -10.52 -1.85 -17.63
N LEU A 210 -10.21 -2.11 -16.35
CA LEU A 210 -8.95 -2.72 -15.95
C LEU A 210 -8.84 -4.14 -16.53
N GLU A 211 -7.64 -4.53 -16.97
CA GLU A 211 -7.40 -5.90 -17.43
C GLU A 211 -7.76 -6.92 -16.33
N THR A 212 -8.67 -7.84 -16.64
CA THR A 212 -9.07 -8.96 -15.79
C THR A 212 -8.59 -10.28 -16.39
N GLY A 213 -7.70 -11.00 -15.69
CA GLY A 213 -7.15 -12.29 -16.13
C GLY A 213 -5.85 -12.64 -15.38
N GLU A 214 -5.39 -13.89 -15.48
CA GLU A 214 -4.17 -14.36 -14.76
C GLU A 214 -2.88 -13.72 -15.25
N ILE A 215 -2.88 -13.13 -16.44
CA ILE A 215 -1.74 -12.49 -17.06
C ILE A 215 -2.15 -11.05 -17.39
N SER A 216 -1.91 -10.13 -16.45
CA SER A 216 -1.80 -8.72 -16.85
C SER A 216 -0.64 -8.64 -17.85
N SER A 217 -0.87 -8.04 -19.02
CA SER A 217 0.14 -7.90 -20.08
C SER A 217 1.39 -7.12 -19.62
N TYR A 218 1.29 -6.46 -18.46
CA TYR A 218 2.38 -5.84 -17.72
C TYR A 218 3.39 -6.83 -17.13
N SER A 219 2.99 -8.09 -16.92
CA SER A 219 3.78 -9.14 -16.26
C SER A 219 4.68 -9.95 -17.19
N ASP A 220 4.47 -9.87 -18.51
CA ASP A 220 5.24 -10.62 -19.52
C ASP A 220 6.61 -10.00 -19.85
N LYS A 221 6.94 -8.83 -19.29
CA LYS A 221 8.25 -8.19 -19.46
C LYS A 221 9.09 -8.26 -18.19
N GLY A 222 9.62 -9.45 -17.94
CA GLY A 222 10.88 -9.65 -17.24
C GLY A 222 10.83 -9.52 -15.72
N THR A 223 11.76 -10.22 -15.07
CA THR A 223 11.79 -10.56 -13.65
C THR A 223 12.03 -9.40 -12.67
N HIS A 224 11.96 -8.14 -13.12
CA HIS A 224 12.19 -6.93 -12.33
C HIS A 224 11.51 -5.70 -12.96
N THR A 225 10.23 -5.77 -13.32
CA THR A 225 9.50 -4.61 -13.89
C THR A 225 9.19 -3.58 -12.81
N THR A 226 9.59 -2.31 -13.00
CA THR A 226 9.27 -1.20 -12.11
C THR A 226 7.75 -0.99 -12.11
N VAL A 227 7.08 -1.53 -11.11
CA VAL A 227 5.63 -1.34 -10.91
C VAL A 227 5.36 0.14 -10.75
N THR A 228 4.58 0.71 -11.66
CA THR A 228 4.13 2.08 -11.54
C THR A 228 2.67 2.05 -11.10
N SER A 229 2.40 2.61 -9.92
CA SER A 229 1.03 2.85 -9.48
C SER A 229 0.32 3.73 -10.51
N VAL A 230 -0.99 3.56 -10.66
CA VAL A 230 -1.83 4.40 -11.52
C VAL A 230 -3.01 4.90 -10.71
N MET A 231 -3.24 6.20 -10.73
CA MET A 231 -4.42 6.82 -10.12
C MET A 231 -5.46 7.09 -11.19
N HIS A 232 -6.66 6.59 -10.94
CA HIS A 232 -7.86 6.84 -11.73
C HIS A 232 -8.79 7.78 -10.97
N LYS A 233 -9.29 8.80 -11.67
CA LYS A 233 -10.38 9.64 -11.17
C LYS A 233 -11.69 8.93 -11.51
N VAL A 234 -12.43 8.49 -10.51
CA VAL A 234 -13.68 7.71 -10.68
C VAL A 234 -14.94 8.52 -10.38
N ASP A 235 -14.78 9.65 -9.71
CA ASP A 235 -15.81 10.65 -9.45
C ASP A 235 -15.14 12.03 -9.29
N GLU A 236 -15.91 13.10 -9.09
CA GLU A 236 -15.42 14.48 -8.99
C GLU A 236 -14.25 14.62 -8.00
N ASN A 237 -14.37 13.98 -6.83
CA ASN A 237 -13.38 14.03 -5.74
C ASN A 237 -12.94 12.64 -5.25
N THR A 238 -13.23 11.58 -6.01
CA THR A 238 -12.91 10.20 -5.62
C THR A 238 -11.85 9.64 -6.55
N PHE A 239 -10.77 9.11 -5.97
CA PHE A 239 -9.63 8.60 -6.73
C PHE A 239 -9.25 7.20 -6.25
N ILE A 240 -8.99 6.32 -7.21
CA ILE A 240 -8.54 4.95 -6.98
C ILE A 240 -7.10 4.83 -7.45
N ILE A 241 -6.20 4.46 -6.55
CA ILE A 241 -4.81 4.14 -6.88
C ILE A 241 -4.70 2.64 -6.99
N ASP A 242 -4.47 2.14 -8.19
CA ASP A 242 -4.14 0.74 -8.41
C ASP A 242 -2.62 0.55 -8.46
N THR A 243 -2.12 -0.52 -7.85
CA THR A 243 -0.69 -0.86 -7.79
C THR A 243 -0.43 -2.18 -8.54
N PRO A 244 -0.60 -2.23 -9.87
CA PRO A 244 -0.47 -3.47 -10.63
C PRO A 244 0.95 -4.03 -10.53
N GLY A 245 1.09 -5.20 -9.89
CA GLY A 245 2.37 -5.90 -9.76
C GLY A 245 3.13 -5.69 -8.45
N VAL A 246 2.62 -4.89 -7.50
CA VAL A 246 3.13 -4.93 -6.12
C VAL A 246 2.66 -6.25 -5.50
N ARG A 247 3.50 -7.29 -5.54
CA ARG A 247 3.18 -8.62 -5.00
C ARG A 247 3.39 -8.71 -3.50
N GLU A 248 4.43 -8.03 -3.02
CA GLU A 248 4.86 -8.02 -1.63
C GLU A 248 5.30 -6.60 -1.26
N ILE A 249 5.01 -6.20 -0.03
CA ILE A 249 5.53 -4.98 0.58
C ILE A 249 6.49 -5.38 1.68
N ASP A 250 7.71 -4.88 1.65
CA ASP A 250 8.58 -4.89 2.82
C ASP A 250 8.57 -3.47 3.35
N PRO A 251 7.93 -3.21 4.51
CA PRO A 251 7.91 -1.87 5.09
C PRO A 251 9.34 -1.33 5.23
N PHE A 252 9.53 -0.08 4.81
CA PHE A 252 10.82 0.59 4.89
C PHE A 252 10.89 1.42 6.18
N GLY A 253 12.04 1.41 6.85
CA GLY A 253 12.31 2.33 7.97
C GLY A 253 11.57 2.04 9.28
N ILE A 254 10.97 0.84 9.44
CA ILE A 254 10.39 0.41 10.73
C ILE A 254 11.49 -0.20 11.59
N ARG A 255 11.65 0.31 12.82
CA ARG A 255 12.51 -0.30 13.83
C ARG A 255 11.81 -1.48 14.48
N LYS A 256 12.58 -2.47 14.95
CA LYS A 256 12.03 -3.65 15.66
C LYS A 256 11.21 -3.24 16.88
N GLU A 257 11.68 -2.25 17.64
CA GLU A 257 11.01 -1.74 18.83
C GLU A 257 9.70 -1.02 18.48
N ASP A 258 9.59 -0.46 17.27
CA ASP A 258 8.38 0.25 16.85
C ASP A 258 7.32 -0.69 16.25
N LEU A 259 7.70 -1.91 15.83
CA LEU A 259 6.79 -2.81 15.11
C LEU A 259 5.52 -3.12 15.91
N GLY A 260 5.64 -3.30 17.23
CA GLY A 260 4.51 -3.61 18.11
C GLY A 260 3.40 -2.55 18.04
N HIS A 261 3.75 -1.27 17.83
CA HIS A 261 2.80 -0.17 17.70
C HIS A 261 1.93 -0.23 16.44
N TYR A 262 2.30 -1.04 15.45
CA TYR A 262 1.52 -1.24 14.23
C TYR A 262 0.64 -2.50 14.28
N PHE A 263 0.62 -3.20 15.41
CA PHE A 263 -0.38 -4.20 15.77
C PHE A 263 -1.28 -3.58 16.82
N ILE A 264 -2.37 -2.95 16.40
CA ILE A 264 -3.19 -2.08 17.24
C ILE A 264 -3.71 -2.77 18.51
N GLU A 265 -3.95 -4.08 18.43
CA GLU A 265 -4.39 -4.92 19.54
C GLU A 265 -3.29 -5.15 20.61
N PHE A 266 -2.03 -4.84 20.32
CA PHE A 266 -0.94 -4.93 21.30
C PHE A 266 -0.91 -3.71 22.22
N ASN A 267 -1.47 -2.57 21.80
CA ASN A 267 -1.34 -1.29 22.51
C ASN A 267 -1.76 -1.37 23.98
N ASP A 268 -2.83 -2.13 24.28
CA ASP A 268 -3.36 -2.30 25.63
C ASP A 268 -2.38 -3.05 26.55
N PHE A 269 -1.51 -3.90 25.99
CA PHE A 269 -0.58 -4.76 26.74
C PHE A 269 0.86 -4.23 26.74
N MET A 270 1.26 -3.46 25.72
CA MET A 270 2.63 -2.94 25.63
C MET A 270 2.99 -2.03 26.80
N THR A 271 2.03 -1.28 27.35
CA THR A 271 2.26 -0.38 28.48
C THR A 271 2.59 -1.09 29.79
N GLU A 272 2.24 -2.38 29.89
CA GLU A 272 2.50 -3.24 31.06
C GLU A 272 3.79 -4.05 30.92
N CYS A 273 4.50 -3.92 29.79
CA CYS A 273 5.77 -4.62 29.60
C CYS A 273 6.83 -4.10 30.58
N ARG A 274 7.60 -5.03 31.15
CA ARG A 274 8.71 -4.71 32.06
C ARG A 274 9.78 -3.80 31.44
N PHE A 275 9.99 -3.92 30.13
CA PHE A 275 11.02 -3.20 29.39
C PHE A 275 10.38 -2.22 28.39
N ASN A 276 10.86 -0.97 28.38
CA ASN A 276 10.40 0.05 27.43
C ASN A 276 10.81 -0.24 25.97
N THR A 277 11.82 -1.09 25.77
CA THR A 277 12.33 -1.50 24.45
C THR A 277 11.97 -2.95 24.13
N CYS A 278 10.87 -3.45 24.70
CA CYS A 278 10.41 -4.82 24.48
C CYS A 278 10.07 -5.00 22.99
N THR A 279 10.67 -6.00 22.36
CA THR A 279 10.34 -6.44 20.99
C THR A 279 9.31 -7.57 20.99
N HIS A 280 8.65 -7.80 22.12
CA HIS A 280 7.57 -8.75 22.30
C HIS A 280 7.82 -10.14 21.70
N HIS A 281 9.05 -10.64 21.84
CA HIS A 281 9.46 -11.91 21.23
C HIS A 281 10.05 -12.88 22.25
N HIS A 282 11.07 -12.46 23.00
CA HIS A 282 11.83 -13.34 23.90
C HIS A 282 12.04 -12.72 25.30
N GLU A 283 11.55 -11.50 25.51
CA GLU A 283 11.74 -10.75 26.74
C GLU A 283 10.97 -11.38 27.92
N PRO A 284 11.62 -11.57 29.08
CA PRO A 284 10.96 -12.17 30.24
C PRO A 284 9.93 -11.21 30.86
N GLY A 285 8.71 -11.71 31.09
CA GLY A 285 7.59 -10.92 31.62
C GLY A 285 7.01 -9.93 30.60
N CYS A 286 6.98 -10.32 29.33
CA CYS A 286 6.33 -9.55 28.28
C CYS A 286 4.81 -9.72 28.36
N SER A 287 4.08 -8.64 28.70
CA SER A 287 2.62 -8.66 28.80
C SER A 287 1.93 -9.03 27.47
N VAL A 288 2.54 -8.71 26.32
CA VAL A 288 2.02 -9.16 25.00
C VAL A 288 2.07 -10.69 24.87
N ILE A 289 3.17 -11.34 25.27
CA ILE A 289 3.27 -12.81 25.24
C ILE A 289 2.26 -13.43 26.20
N GLU A 290 2.13 -12.88 27.40
CA GLU A 290 1.13 -13.33 28.38
C GLU A 290 -0.31 -13.18 27.87
N ALA A 291 -0.59 -12.11 27.11
CA ALA A 291 -1.89 -11.90 26.48
C ALA A 291 -2.17 -12.89 25.34
N VAL A 292 -1.13 -13.31 24.59
CA VAL A 292 -1.23 -14.39 23.61
C VAL A 292 -1.54 -15.73 24.30
N ASP A 293 -0.79 -16.07 25.35
CA ASP A 293 -1.00 -17.30 26.14
C ASP A 293 -2.40 -17.36 26.78
N ALA A 294 -2.94 -16.21 27.16
CA ALA A 294 -4.28 -16.06 27.71
C ALA A 294 -5.39 -16.01 26.64
N GLY A 295 -5.06 -16.07 25.34
CA GLY A 295 -6.02 -16.01 24.24
C GLY A 295 -6.67 -14.64 24.01
N LYS A 296 -6.09 -13.56 24.57
CA LYS A 296 -6.55 -12.18 24.35
C LYS A 296 -6.02 -11.60 23.03
N ILE A 297 -4.87 -12.10 22.57
CA ILE A 297 -4.31 -11.83 21.25
C ILE A 297 -4.35 -13.14 20.45
N SER A 298 -4.85 -13.09 19.22
CA SER A 298 -4.89 -14.27 18.34
C SER A 298 -3.48 -14.78 18.00
N LEU A 299 -3.33 -16.10 17.99
CA LEU A 299 -2.08 -16.76 17.60
C LEU A 299 -1.69 -16.46 16.14
N GLU A 300 -2.67 -16.36 15.25
CA GLU A 300 -2.47 -16.03 13.84
C GLU A 300 -1.84 -14.64 13.69
N ARG A 301 -2.31 -13.66 14.48
CA ARG A 301 -1.77 -12.30 14.49
C ARG A 301 -0.39 -12.24 15.10
N TYR A 302 -0.13 -12.99 16.17
CA TYR A 302 1.20 -13.06 16.78
C TYR A 302 2.22 -13.79 15.88
N ASP A 303 1.87 -14.88 15.19
CA ASP A 303 2.75 -15.52 14.18
C ASP A 303 3.10 -14.54 13.05
N SER A 304 2.12 -13.76 12.57
CA SER A 304 2.39 -12.71 11.60
C SER A 304 3.33 -11.63 12.12
N TYR A 305 3.15 -11.19 13.37
CA TYR A 305 4.03 -10.24 14.03
C TYR A 305 5.49 -10.73 14.02
N LEU A 306 5.73 -11.95 14.51
CA LEU A 306 7.08 -12.55 14.55
C LEU A 306 7.70 -12.67 13.16
N ARG A 307 6.91 -13.06 12.14
CA ARG A 307 7.40 -13.12 10.75
C ARG A 307 7.77 -11.77 10.18
N VAL A 308 7.03 -10.71 10.53
CA VAL A 308 7.41 -9.36 10.12
C VAL A 308 8.69 -8.95 10.85
N LEU A 309 8.76 -9.17 12.17
CA LEU A 309 9.91 -8.88 13.02
C LEU A 309 11.20 -9.54 12.49
N ASP A 310 11.14 -10.80 12.04
CA ASP A 310 12.26 -11.54 11.47
C ASP A 310 12.78 -10.94 10.14
N THR A 311 11.89 -10.31 9.38
CA THR A 311 12.22 -9.71 8.07
C THR A 311 12.59 -8.24 8.15
N ILE A 312 12.33 -7.58 9.28
CA ILE A 312 12.83 -6.23 9.55
C ILE A 312 14.32 -6.36 9.85
N GLU A 313 15.13 -6.06 8.83
CA GLU A 313 16.58 -5.89 8.97
C GLU A 313 16.88 -4.80 10.01
N GLU A 314 17.91 -5.01 10.83
CA GLU A 314 18.47 -4.02 11.76
C GLU A 314 19.19 -2.90 10.99
N ASP A 315 18.48 -2.18 10.13
CA ASP A 315 19.05 -1.08 9.35
C ASP A 315 18.79 0.24 10.06
N ILE A 316 19.43 0.46 11.21
CA ILE A 316 19.73 1.82 11.67
C ILE A 316 21.09 1.82 12.40
N ASN A 317 22.17 2.01 11.66
CA ASN A 317 23.27 2.83 12.14
C ASN A 317 23.22 4.13 11.31
N PHE A 318 22.59 5.17 11.88
CA PHE A 318 22.75 6.55 11.41
C PHE A 318 24.14 7.07 11.77
#